data_AF-A0A2T0N7R8-F1
#
_entry.id   AF-A0A2T0N7R8-F1
#
_cell.length_a   1.000
_cell.length_b   1.000
_cell.length_c   1.000
_cell.angle_alpha   90.00
_cell.angle_beta   90.00
_cell.angle_gamma   90.00
#
_symmetry.space_group_name_H-M   'P 1'
#
loop_
_entity.id
_entity.type
_entity.pdbx_description
1 polymer ?
#
loop_
_entity_poly.entity_id
_entity_poly.type
_entity_poly.pdbx_seq_one_letter_code
_entity_poly.pdbx_strand_id
1 'polypeptide(L)'
;MTERYLGILGLAEALGVTRHAVHKWRTRFPGDSDHPFPAPDVEVDGAPGWRADRLAEIVRWREGLPGRGAGGGRPTAARQDYLKAALARGLDRDEAMRALSTFAAEFPEMTEPELCAWLVEKFRR
;
A
#
# COMPACT_ATOMS: atom_id res chain seq x y z
N MET A 1 16.01 33.89 14.50
CA MET A 1 14.93 33.29 13.70
C MET A 1 14.44 32.07 14.45
N THR A 2 13.14 31.90 14.63
CA THR A 2 12.56 30.72 15.29
C THR A 2 12.24 29.69 14.22
N GLU A 3 12.97 28.59 14.18
CA GLU A 3 12.64 27.47 13.30
C GLU A 3 11.47 26.69 13.88
N ARG A 4 10.47 26.39 13.04
CA ARG A 4 9.28 25.63 13.43
C ARG A 4 9.38 24.22 12.87
N TYR A 5 9.31 23.26 13.78
CA TYR A 5 9.33 21.84 13.48
C TYR A 5 7.93 21.25 13.67
N LEU A 6 7.52 20.42 12.72
CA LEU A 6 6.32 19.62 12.77
C LEU A 6 6.67 18.28 13.41
N GLY A 7 6.08 17.98 14.58
CA GLY A 7 6.06 16.62 15.09
C GLY A 7 5.11 15.73 14.28
N ILE A 8 5.03 14.44 14.65
CA ILE A 8 4.18 13.45 13.95
C ILE A 8 2.72 13.91 13.79
N LEU A 9 2.15 14.56 14.81
CA LEU A 9 0.77 15.06 14.76
C LEU A 9 0.62 16.20 13.74
N GLY A 10 1.48 17.22 13.80
CA GLY A 10 1.45 18.34 12.86
C GLY A 10 1.71 17.89 11.43
N LEU A 11 2.61 16.91 11.24
CA LEU A 11 2.85 16.31 9.93
C LEU A 11 1.62 15.54 9.42
N ALA A 12 0.96 14.77 10.28
CA ALA A 12 -0.23 14.02 9.92
C ALA A 12 -1.39 14.95 9.52
N GLU A 13 -1.61 16.01 10.29
CA GLU A 13 -2.61 17.04 10.00
C GLU A 13 -2.33 17.75 8.67
N ALA A 14 -1.08 18.20 8.46
CA ALA A 14 -0.68 18.88 7.23
C ALA A 14 -0.83 18.00 5.97
N LEU A 15 -0.75 16.68 6.12
CA LEU A 15 -0.89 15.71 5.02
C LEU A 15 -2.31 15.13 4.88
N GLY A 16 -3.24 15.49 5.77
CA GLY A 16 -4.60 14.93 5.80
C GLY A 16 -4.63 13.42 6.08
N VAL A 17 -3.72 12.91 6.91
CA VAL A 17 -3.61 11.49 7.27
C VAL A 17 -3.67 11.30 8.79
N THR A 18 -3.72 10.05 9.25
CA THR A 18 -3.69 9.74 10.67
C THR A 18 -2.27 9.72 11.21
N ARG A 19 -2.08 10.07 12.49
CA ARG A 19 -0.81 9.85 13.22
C ARG A 19 -0.27 8.43 13.04
N HIS A 20 -1.16 7.44 13.07
CA HIS A 20 -0.79 6.04 12.91
C HIS A 20 -0.24 5.74 11.51
N ALA A 21 -0.72 6.41 10.46
CA ALA A 21 -0.17 6.27 9.12
C ALA A 21 1.29 6.71 9.05
N VAL A 22 1.61 7.87 9.64
CA VAL A 22 2.99 8.40 9.71
C VAL A 22 3.90 7.45 10.49
N HIS A 23 3.45 6.91 11.61
CA HIS A 23 4.19 5.88 12.34
C HIS A 23 4.45 4.64 11.50
N LYS A 24 3.44 4.13 10.79
CA LYS A 24 3.63 2.97 9.91
C LYS A 24 4.59 3.24 8.76
N TRP A 25 4.62 4.45 8.21
CA TRP A 25 5.56 4.81 7.16
C TRP A 25 7.00 4.72 7.66
N ARG A 26 7.30 5.30 8.83
CA ARG A 26 8.62 5.21 9.44
C ARG A 26 9.09 3.79 9.68
N THR A 27 8.18 2.88 10.08
CA THR A 27 8.52 1.46 10.31
C THR A 27 8.65 0.67 9.00
N ARG A 28 7.80 0.94 8.01
CA ARG A 28 7.77 0.17 6.74
C ARG A 28 8.83 0.62 5.73
N PHE A 29 9.27 1.87 5.83
CA PHE A 29 10.23 2.48 4.92
C PHE A 29 11.39 3.06 5.73
N PRO A 30 12.20 2.20 6.38
CA PRO A 30 13.41 2.63 7.08
C PRO A 30 14.43 3.22 6.11
N GLY A 31 15.47 3.87 6.64
CA GLY A 31 16.47 4.61 5.84
C GLY A 31 17.28 3.76 4.86
N ASP A 32 17.31 2.45 5.07
CA ASP A 32 17.95 1.43 4.23
C ASP A 32 17.00 0.73 3.24
N SER A 33 15.72 1.13 3.19
CA SER A 33 14.77 0.60 2.22
C SER A 33 14.90 1.24 0.83
N ASP A 34 14.36 0.59 -0.20
CA ASP A 34 14.39 1.07 -1.58
C ASP A 34 13.63 2.40 -1.80
N HIS A 35 12.74 2.77 -0.86
CA HIS A 35 11.96 4.02 -0.92
C HIS A 35 11.81 4.63 0.48
N PRO A 36 12.92 5.11 1.09
CA PRO A 36 12.98 5.43 2.50
C PRO A 36 12.10 6.62 2.85
N PHE A 37 11.39 6.55 3.97
CA PHE A 37 10.64 7.69 4.48
C PHE A 37 11.61 8.80 4.92
N PRO A 38 11.37 10.08 4.56
CA PRO A 38 12.27 11.18 4.91
C PRO A 38 12.60 11.23 6.40
N ALA A 39 13.90 11.22 6.72
CA ALA A 39 14.39 11.30 8.08
C ALA A 39 13.99 12.64 8.73
N PRO A 40 13.70 12.65 10.05
CA PRO A 40 13.46 13.88 10.79
C PRO A 40 14.71 14.76 10.81
N ASP A 41 14.49 16.08 10.86
CA ASP A 41 15.58 17.06 10.98
C ASP A 41 16.08 17.16 12.42
N VAL A 42 15.20 16.90 13.39
CA VAL A 42 15.52 16.92 14.82
C VAL A 42 14.81 15.79 15.56
N GLU A 43 15.41 15.36 16.67
CA GLU A 43 14.76 14.49 17.64
C GLU A 43 14.89 15.12 19.02
N VAL A 44 13.75 15.37 19.68
CA VAL A 44 13.69 16.00 21.00
C VAL A 44 12.95 15.05 21.94
N ASP A 45 13.64 14.54 22.96
CA ASP A 45 13.10 13.54 23.91
C ASP A 45 12.48 12.31 23.22
N GLY A 46 13.11 11.85 22.12
CA GLY A 46 12.62 10.73 21.30
C GLY A 46 11.44 11.07 20.39
N ALA A 47 10.99 12.33 20.36
CA ALA A 47 9.98 12.82 19.44
C ALA A 47 10.64 13.38 18.16
N PRO A 48 10.36 12.80 16.98
CA PRO A 48 10.93 13.29 15.73
C PRO A 48 10.22 14.57 15.27
N GLY A 49 10.97 15.49 14.68
CA GLY A 49 10.50 16.74 14.10
C GLY A 49 11.02 16.97 12.70
N TRP A 50 10.15 17.44 11.80
CA TRP A 50 10.49 17.83 10.44
C TRP A 50 10.31 19.34 10.25
N ARG A 51 11.20 19.99 9.52
CA ARG A 51 11.03 21.40 9.14
C ARG A 51 9.77 21.53 8.29
N ALA A 52 8.96 22.56 8.56
CA ALA A 52 7.67 22.75 7.88
C ALA A 52 7.78 22.90 6.35
N ASP A 53 8.91 23.41 5.85
CA ASP A 53 9.20 23.56 4.42
C ASP A 53 9.54 22.23 3.72
N ARG A 54 9.89 21.16 4.47
CA ARG A 54 10.10 19.81 3.93
C ARG A 54 8.81 19.03 3.70
N LEU A 55 7.65 19.59 4.02
CA LEU A 55 6.36 18.95 3.76
C LEU A 55 6.21 18.54 2.28
N ALA A 56 6.69 19.37 1.35
CA ALA A 56 6.65 19.09 -0.08
C ALA A 56 7.48 17.84 -0.47
N GLU A 57 8.58 17.56 0.23
CA GLU A 57 9.38 16.35 0.02
C GLU A 57 8.61 15.10 0.44
N ILE A 58 7.93 15.17 1.60
CA ILE A 58 7.14 14.05 2.14
C ILE A 58 5.92 13.77 1.25
N VAL A 59 5.31 14.81 0.66
CA VAL A 59 4.24 14.65 -0.34
C VAL A 59 4.76 13.90 -1.57
N ARG A 60 5.89 14.34 -2.17
CA ARG A 60 6.49 13.65 -3.33
C ARG A 60 6.86 12.20 -3.02
N TRP A 61 7.44 11.97 -1.84
CA TRP A 61 7.72 10.61 -1.37
C TRP A 61 6.44 9.76 -1.32
N ARG A 62 5.34 10.31 -0.79
CA ARG A 62 4.06 9.61 -0.68
C ARG A 62 3.46 9.31 -2.06
N GLU A 63 3.59 10.22 -3.02
CA GLU A 63 3.13 10.03 -4.41
C GLU A 63 3.92 8.93 -5.12
N GLY A 64 5.19 8.74 -4.76
CA GLY A 64 6.03 7.65 -5.25
C GLY A 64 5.71 6.27 -4.64
N LEU A 65 4.83 6.20 -3.64
CA LEU A 65 4.41 4.91 -3.09
C LEU A 65 3.58 4.13 -4.13
N PRO A 66 3.79 2.81 -4.24
CA PRO A 66 2.89 1.95 -5.00
C PRO A 66 1.46 2.23 -4.53
N GLY A 67 0.56 2.55 -5.47
CA GLY A 67 -0.78 3.05 -5.19
C GLY A 67 -1.53 2.24 -4.11
N ARG A 68 -2.49 2.87 -3.44
CA ARG A 68 -3.31 2.28 -2.36
C ARG A 68 -4.00 0.99 -2.84
N GLY A 69 -3.33 -0.16 -2.71
CA GLY A 69 -3.77 -1.43 -3.30
C GLY A 69 -2.67 -2.32 -3.89
N ALA A 70 -1.47 -1.81 -4.14
CA ALA A 70 -0.35 -2.57 -4.71
C ALA A 70 0.32 -3.56 -3.72
N GLY A 71 -0.03 -3.50 -2.43
CA GLY A 71 0.56 -4.36 -1.41
C GLY A 71 -0.42 -4.72 -0.29
N GLY A 72 -1.21 -5.78 -0.52
CA GLY A 72 -1.75 -6.59 0.57
C GLY A 72 -2.84 -5.95 1.44
N GLY A 73 -3.85 -5.32 0.84
CA GLY A 73 -5.18 -5.35 1.48
C GLY A 73 -5.59 -6.83 1.68
N ARG A 74 -6.33 -7.15 2.75
CA ARG A 74 -6.91 -8.50 2.90
C ARG A 74 -7.67 -8.79 1.60
N PRO A 75 -7.31 -9.82 0.82
CA PRO A 75 -8.01 -10.09 -0.42
C PRO A 75 -9.50 -10.25 -0.11
N THR A 76 -10.36 -9.72 -0.99
CA THR A 76 -11.80 -9.94 -0.88
C THR A 76 -12.09 -11.44 -0.75
N ALA A 77 -13.18 -11.84 -0.13
CA ALA A 77 -13.51 -13.26 0.04
C ALA A 77 -13.44 -14.02 -1.30
N ALA A 78 -13.99 -13.44 -2.36
CA ALA A 78 -13.92 -13.97 -3.72
C ALA A 78 -12.47 -14.18 -4.21
N ARG A 79 -11.57 -13.24 -3.97
CA ARG A 79 -10.15 -13.37 -4.34
C ARG A 79 -9.42 -14.42 -3.51
N GLN A 80 -9.78 -14.58 -2.23
CA GLN A 80 -9.22 -15.66 -1.40
C GLN A 80 -9.65 -17.03 -1.92
N ASP A 81 -10.93 -17.17 -2.27
CA ASP A 81 -11.47 -18.43 -2.79
C ASP A 81 -10.87 -18.78 -4.15
N TYR A 82 -10.69 -17.78 -5.02
CA TYR A 82 -9.94 -17.94 -6.27
C TYR A 82 -8.50 -18.41 -6.05
N LEU A 83 -7.73 -17.75 -5.19
CA LEU A 83 -6.34 -18.12 -4.93
C LEU A 83 -6.23 -19.54 -4.34
N LYS A 84 -7.16 -19.94 -3.47
CA LYS A 84 -7.22 -21.33 -2.96
C LYS A 84 -7.51 -22.34 -4.08
N ALA A 85 -8.46 -22.04 -4.95
CA ALA A 85 -8.82 -22.92 -6.06
C ALA A 85 -7.69 -23.03 -7.10
N ALA A 86 -6.99 -21.93 -7.38
CA ALA A 86 -5.82 -21.90 -8.26
C ALA A 86 -4.66 -22.73 -7.69
N LEU A 87 -4.38 -22.59 -6.39
CA LEU A 87 -3.37 -23.41 -5.70
C LEU A 87 -3.69 -24.90 -5.74
N ALA A 88 -4.96 -25.28 -5.55
CA ALA A 88 -5.41 -26.67 -5.65
C ALA A 88 -5.21 -27.28 -7.05
N ARG A 89 -5.05 -26.43 -8.08
CA ARG A 89 -4.76 -26.82 -9.47
C ARG A 89 -3.27 -26.74 -9.82
N GLY A 90 -2.43 -26.41 -8.85
CA GLY A 90 -0.97 -26.33 -9.02
C GLY A 90 -0.46 -24.99 -9.53
N LEU A 91 -1.29 -23.94 -9.60
CA LEU A 91 -0.80 -22.59 -9.89
C LEU A 91 -0.20 -21.97 -8.63
N ASP A 92 0.97 -21.35 -8.77
CA ASP A 92 1.48 -20.48 -7.73
C ASP A 92 0.68 -19.15 -7.65
N ARG A 93 0.96 -18.36 -6.62
CA ARG A 93 0.23 -17.11 -6.37
C ARG A 93 0.44 -16.09 -7.50
N ASP A 94 1.63 -16.02 -8.07
CA ASP A 94 1.97 -15.02 -9.09
C ASP A 94 1.40 -15.42 -10.45
N GLU A 95 1.38 -16.71 -10.76
CA GLU A 95 0.66 -17.29 -11.90
C GLU A 95 -0.84 -17.03 -11.81
N ALA A 96 -1.45 -17.30 -10.64
CA ALA A 96 -2.86 -17.00 -10.43
C ALA A 96 -3.15 -15.49 -10.55
N MET A 97 -2.28 -14.64 -10.02
CA MET A 97 -2.43 -13.19 -10.14
C MET A 97 -2.30 -12.69 -11.58
N ARG A 98 -1.37 -13.26 -12.35
CA ARG A 98 -1.23 -12.95 -13.78
C ARG A 98 -2.46 -13.38 -14.56
N ALA A 99 -2.93 -14.61 -14.34
CA ALA A 99 -4.15 -15.10 -14.98
C ALA A 99 -5.36 -14.21 -14.68
N LEU A 100 -5.56 -13.84 -13.41
CA LEU A 100 -6.65 -12.94 -13.01
C LEU A 100 -6.55 -11.58 -13.71
N SER A 101 -5.34 -11.01 -13.83
CA SER A 101 -5.13 -9.75 -14.55
C SER A 101 -5.44 -9.87 -16.04
N THR A 102 -5.07 -10.99 -16.68
CA THR A 102 -5.39 -11.24 -18.09
C THR A 102 -6.91 -11.29 -18.30
N PHE A 103 -7.61 -12.07 -17.49
CA PHE A 103 -9.07 -12.16 -17.60
C PHE A 103 -9.78 -10.84 -17.29
N ALA A 104 -9.28 -10.03 -16.35
CA ALA A 104 -9.85 -8.71 -16.07
C ALA A 104 -9.72 -7.75 -17.26
N ALA A 105 -8.69 -7.92 -18.10
CA ALA A 105 -8.53 -7.16 -19.34
C ALA A 105 -9.44 -7.67 -20.47
N GLU A 106 -9.68 -8.98 -20.54
CA GLU A 106 -10.55 -9.60 -21.56
C GLU A 106 -12.05 -9.41 -21.28
N PHE A 107 -12.44 -9.27 -20.01
CA PHE A 107 -13.83 -9.11 -19.56
C PHE A 107 -14.01 -7.80 -18.77
N PRO A 108 -13.86 -6.62 -19.42
CA PRO A 108 -13.94 -5.32 -18.75
C PRO A 108 -15.32 -5.00 -18.14
N GLU A 109 -16.36 -5.70 -18.59
CA GLU A 109 -17.72 -5.60 -18.05
C GLU A 109 -17.90 -6.32 -16.70
N MET A 110 -16.97 -7.20 -16.32
CA MET A 110 -17.01 -7.95 -15.07
C MET A 110 -16.14 -7.28 -13.99
N THR A 111 -16.68 -7.16 -12.79
CA THR A 111 -15.89 -6.72 -11.63
C THR A 111 -14.93 -7.82 -11.16
N GLU A 112 -13.82 -7.45 -10.51
CA GLU A 112 -12.84 -8.43 -9.98
C GLU A 112 -13.50 -9.53 -9.11
N PRO A 113 -14.45 -9.23 -8.19
CA PRO A 113 -15.13 -10.27 -7.41
C PRO A 113 -15.98 -11.22 -8.26
N GLU A 114 -16.71 -10.71 -9.26
CA GLU A 114 -17.52 -11.52 -10.19
C GLU A 114 -16.62 -12.44 -11.03
N LEU A 115 -15.50 -11.90 -11.51
CA LEU A 115 -14.52 -12.64 -12.27
C LEU A 115 -13.87 -13.76 -11.43
N CYS A 116 -13.47 -13.45 -10.18
CA CYS A 116 -12.95 -14.45 -9.24
C CYS A 116 -13.97 -15.59 -9.02
N ALA A 117 -15.23 -15.27 -8.80
CA ALA A 117 -16.29 -16.26 -8.58
C ALA A 117 -16.51 -17.14 -9.84
N TRP A 118 -16.51 -16.51 -11.02
CA TRP A 118 -16.63 -17.22 -12.30
C TRP A 118 -15.45 -18.16 -12.55
N LEU A 119 -14.22 -17.73 -12.28
CA LEU A 119 -13.01 -18.56 -12.41
C LEU A 119 -13.05 -19.77 -11.47
N VAL A 120 -13.50 -19.59 -10.22
CA VAL A 120 -13.69 -20.70 -9.27
C VAL A 120 -14.71 -21.71 -9.80
N GLU A 121 -15.82 -21.26 -10.37
CA GLU A 121 -16.83 -22.14 -10.98
C GLU A 121 -16.28 -22.90 -12.19
N LYS A 122 -15.47 -22.24 -13.02
CA LYS A 122 -14.79 -22.91 -14.16
C LYS A 122 -13.78 -23.95 -13.72
N PHE A 123 -13.15 -23.78 -12.56
CA PHE A 123 -12.20 -24.74 -12.01
C PHE A 123 -12.84 -26.00 -11.43
N ARG A 124 -14.15 -25.97 -11.13
CA ARG A 124 -14.92 -27.12 -10.62
C ARG A 124 -15.44 -28.04 -11.73
N ARG A 125 -15.47 -27.57 -12.98
CA ARG A 125 -15.87 -28.34 -14.16
C ARG A 125 -14.65 -28.96 -14.84
#